data_AF-A0A7V5G584-F1
#
_entry.id   AF-A0A7V5G584-F1
#
_cell.length_a   1.000
_cell.length_b   1.000
_cell.length_c   1.000
_cell.angle_alpha   90.00
_cell.angle_beta   90.00
_cell.angle_gamma   90.00
#
_symmetry.space_group_name_H-M   'P 1'
#
loop_
_entity.id
_entity.type
_entity.pdbx_description
1 polymer ?
#
loop_
_entity_poly.entity_id
_entity_poly.type
_entity_poly.pdbx_seq_one_letter_code
_entity_poly.pdbx_strand_id
1 'polypeptide(L)'
;MVFFKKIKSKFSNIKAHLKKNSELSSTFDNFLNIQENSDTYRNFVAQEYQKQNYTVWEYSKDRDFSKENKLSLILKKNHIIILVQCRNDNNNIGLDNLYDFKVEAEEFLQQNKIFENYIVKLRYTMSSLLLEESTYEYIKNNPSEIDYEIIKIKK
;
A
#
# COMPACT_ATOMS: atom_id res chain seq x y z
N MET A 1 5.75 14.25 -59.63
CA MET A 1 4.82 14.49 -58.50
C MET A 1 4.78 13.28 -57.53
N VAL A 2 5.93 12.77 -57.06
CA VAL A 2 6.01 11.54 -56.21
C VAL A 2 6.77 11.79 -54.89
N PHE A 3 7.68 12.77 -54.86
CA PHE A 3 8.49 13.10 -53.67
C PHE A 3 7.68 13.71 -52.51
N PHE A 4 6.71 14.59 -52.78
CA PHE A 4 5.91 15.24 -51.73
C PHE A 4 4.94 14.30 -50.98
N LYS A 5 4.48 13.20 -51.61
CA LYS A 5 3.63 12.20 -50.95
C LYS A 5 4.39 11.37 -49.91
N LYS A 6 5.66 11.01 -50.19
CA LYS A 6 6.50 10.23 -49.27
C LYS A 6 6.85 10.99 -47.99
N ILE A 7 7.05 12.31 -48.08
CA ILE A 7 7.39 13.14 -46.91
C ILE A 7 6.18 13.29 -45.98
N LYS A 8 4.98 13.58 -46.50
CA LYS A 8 3.74 13.67 -45.69
C LYS A 8 3.43 12.36 -44.95
N SER A 9 3.65 11.22 -45.58
CA SER A 9 3.46 9.88 -44.99
C SER A 9 4.43 9.58 -43.84
N LYS A 10 5.70 10.01 -43.93
CA LYS A 10 6.65 9.85 -42.82
C LYS A 10 6.29 10.74 -41.63
N PHE A 11 5.85 11.97 -41.86
CA PHE A 11 5.42 12.88 -40.78
C PHE A 11 4.13 12.44 -40.08
N SER A 12 3.18 11.82 -40.79
CA SER A 12 1.99 11.25 -40.15
C SER A 12 2.34 10.08 -39.23
N ASN A 13 3.29 9.23 -39.63
CA ASN A 13 3.74 8.10 -38.82
C ASN A 13 4.49 8.55 -37.55
N ILE A 14 5.31 9.60 -37.63
CA ILE A 14 6.01 10.16 -36.47
C ILE A 14 5.00 10.78 -35.48
N LYS A 15 3.99 11.54 -35.97
CA LYS A 15 2.94 12.08 -35.11
C LYS A 15 2.11 11.01 -34.43
N ALA A 16 1.79 9.92 -35.14
CA ALA A 16 1.08 8.79 -34.56
C ALA A 16 1.92 8.07 -33.48
N HIS A 17 3.23 7.91 -33.70
CA HIS A 17 4.13 7.28 -32.73
C HIS A 17 4.30 8.14 -31.46
N LEU A 18 4.42 9.45 -31.61
CA LEU A 18 4.51 10.39 -30.49
C LEU A 18 3.22 10.42 -29.69
N LYS A 19 2.05 10.41 -30.36
CA LYS A 19 0.74 10.35 -29.72
C LYS A 19 0.55 9.03 -28.95
N LYS A 20 1.00 7.91 -29.52
CA LYS A 20 0.93 6.60 -28.87
C LYS A 20 1.84 6.51 -27.65
N ASN A 21 3.01 7.14 -27.68
CA ASN A 21 3.90 7.23 -26.51
C ASN A 21 3.36 8.16 -25.42
N SER A 22 2.73 9.28 -25.79
CA SER A 22 2.06 10.15 -24.80
C SER A 22 0.83 9.47 -24.19
N GLU A 23 0.08 8.71 -24.98
CA GLU A 23 -1.05 7.89 -24.49
C GLU A 23 -0.54 6.79 -23.54
N LEU A 24 0.55 6.11 -23.88
CA LEU A 24 1.19 5.12 -22.99
C LEU A 24 1.68 5.74 -21.68
N SER A 25 2.37 6.89 -21.76
CA SER A 25 2.81 7.63 -20.58
C SER A 25 1.61 8.02 -19.73
N SER A 26 0.58 8.62 -20.32
CA SER A 26 -0.62 9.02 -19.57
C SER A 26 -1.40 7.83 -18.98
N THR A 27 -1.33 6.65 -19.62
CA THR A 27 -1.92 5.43 -19.10
C THR A 27 -1.09 4.88 -17.94
N PHE A 28 0.24 4.96 -18.01
CA PHE A 28 1.16 4.63 -16.93
C PHE A 28 1.00 5.59 -15.75
N ASP A 29 0.92 6.89 -16.03
CA ASP A 29 0.71 7.94 -15.04
C ASP A 29 -0.66 7.78 -14.39
N ASN A 30 -1.72 7.47 -15.15
CA ASN A 30 -3.04 7.14 -14.58
C ASN A 30 -3.06 5.82 -13.80
N PHE A 31 -2.20 4.86 -14.15
CA PHE A 31 -2.02 3.62 -13.39
C PHE A 31 -1.26 3.88 -12.07
N LEU A 32 -0.37 4.87 -12.05
CA LEU A 32 0.47 5.21 -10.90
C LEU A 32 -0.14 6.31 -10.00
N ASN A 33 -0.97 7.22 -10.51
CA ASN A 33 -1.50 8.39 -9.78
C ASN A 33 -2.95 8.27 -9.30
N ILE A 34 -3.43 7.06 -9.03
CA ILE A 34 -4.73 6.93 -8.35
C ILE A 34 -4.50 7.08 -6.85
N GLN A 35 -4.37 8.32 -6.37
CA GLN A 35 -4.53 8.62 -4.94
C GLN A 35 -5.99 8.38 -4.56
N GLU A 36 -6.30 7.15 -4.21
CA GLU A 36 -7.58 6.80 -3.60
C GLU A 36 -7.63 7.40 -2.19
N ASN A 37 -8.83 7.77 -1.73
CA ASN A 37 -8.98 8.23 -0.35
C ASN A 37 -8.51 7.12 0.60
N SER A 38 -7.61 7.44 1.52
CA SER A 38 -7.03 6.51 2.50
C SER A 38 -8.09 5.78 3.34
N ASP A 39 -9.23 6.41 3.62
CA ASP A 39 -10.39 5.76 4.27
C ASP A 39 -11.01 4.68 3.38
N THR A 40 -11.17 4.97 2.09
CA THR A 40 -11.77 4.02 1.14
C THR A 40 -10.88 2.80 1.00
N TYR A 41 -9.57 3.00 0.89
CA TYR A 41 -8.62 1.90 0.81
C TYR A 41 -8.59 1.06 2.10
N ARG A 42 -8.56 1.70 3.28
CA ARG A 42 -8.64 0.99 4.58
C ARG A 42 -9.89 0.13 4.70
N ASN A 43 -11.06 0.69 4.35
CA ASN A 43 -12.33 -0.03 4.37
C ASN A 43 -12.30 -1.23 3.42
N PHE A 44 -11.76 -1.06 2.22
CA PHE A 44 -11.59 -2.14 1.26
C PHE A 44 -10.67 -3.25 1.81
N VAL A 45 -9.51 -2.89 2.34
CA VAL A 45 -8.57 -3.86 2.95
C VAL A 45 -9.23 -4.62 4.11
N ALA A 46 -9.98 -3.93 4.97
CA ALA A 46 -10.73 -4.55 6.05
C ALA A 46 -11.73 -5.61 5.53
N GLN A 47 -12.49 -5.29 4.48
CA GLN A 47 -13.40 -6.22 3.85
C GLN A 47 -12.69 -7.43 3.22
N GLU A 48 -11.52 -7.23 2.59
CA GLU A 48 -10.73 -8.32 2.03
C GLU A 48 -10.25 -9.29 3.12
N TYR A 49 -9.79 -8.79 4.27
CA TYR A 49 -9.42 -9.65 5.40
C TYR A 49 -10.62 -10.34 6.04
N GLN A 50 -11.78 -9.67 6.13
CA GLN A 50 -13.01 -10.31 6.61
C GLN A 50 -13.42 -11.49 5.72
N LYS A 51 -13.34 -11.35 4.38
CA LYS A 51 -13.58 -12.45 3.43
C LYS A 51 -12.63 -13.63 3.63
N GLN A 52 -11.44 -13.38 4.18
CA GLN A 52 -10.44 -14.39 4.53
C GLN A 52 -10.60 -14.96 5.95
N ASN A 53 -11.75 -14.73 6.59
CA ASN A 53 -12.10 -15.18 7.95
C ASN A 53 -11.22 -14.60 9.06
N TYR A 54 -10.73 -13.38 8.90
CA TYR A 54 -10.17 -12.61 10.01
C TYR A 54 -11.27 -11.88 10.76
N THR A 55 -11.17 -11.83 12.08
CA THR A 55 -11.86 -10.79 12.86
C THR A 55 -11.06 -9.49 12.68
N VAL A 56 -11.72 -8.42 12.27
CA VAL A 56 -11.07 -7.14 11.93
C VAL A 56 -11.57 -6.05 12.87
N TRP A 57 -10.65 -5.35 13.52
CA TRP A 57 -10.91 -4.11 14.26
C TRP A 57 -10.29 -2.92 13.52
N GLU A 58 -11.13 -1.94 13.19
CA GLU A 58 -10.76 -0.74 12.45
C GLU A 58 -10.25 0.36 13.39
N TYR A 59 -9.11 0.10 14.02
CA TYR A 59 -8.54 0.91 15.10
C TYR A 59 -8.46 2.42 14.80
N SER A 60 -8.14 2.77 13.56
CA SER A 60 -8.00 4.17 13.15
C SER A 60 -9.31 4.97 13.13
N LYS A 61 -10.48 4.34 13.28
CA LYS A 61 -11.79 5.02 13.41
C LYS A 61 -12.13 5.44 14.84
N ASP A 62 -11.43 4.88 15.84
CA ASP A 62 -11.73 5.05 17.26
C ASP A 62 -10.85 6.11 17.96
N ARG A 63 -9.96 6.80 17.22
CA ARG A 63 -9.06 7.84 17.76
C ARG A 63 -9.19 9.18 17.05
N ASP A 64 -8.76 10.21 17.78
CA ASP A 64 -8.76 11.62 17.40
C ASP A 64 -8.07 11.84 16.03
N PHE A 65 -8.79 12.46 15.08
CA PHE A 65 -8.36 12.68 13.69
C PHE A 65 -7.14 13.62 13.55
N SER A 66 -6.67 14.20 14.66
CA SER A 66 -5.57 15.16 14.69
C SER A 66 -4.17 14.53 14.66
N LYS A 67 -4.06 13.21 14.87
CA LYS A 67 -2.78 12.47 14.77
C LYS A 67 -2.82 11.49 13.61
N GLU A 68 -1.78 11.49 12.79
CA GLU A 68 -1.56 10.44 11.79
C GLU A 68 -1.30 9.11 12.50
N ASN A 69 -2.35 8.30 12.69
CA ASN A 69 -2.21 6.95 13.24
C ASN A 69 -1.60 6.03 12.17
N LYS A 70 -0.43 5.44 12.45
CA LYS A 70 0.21 4.45 11.59
C LYS A 70 -0.49 3.09 11.73
N LEU A 71 -1.14 2.80 12.87
CA LEU A 71 -1.95 1.60 13.04
C LEU A 71 -3.35 1.77 12.40
N SER A 72 -3.61 1.06 11.32
CA SER A 72 -4.88 1.13 10.57
C SER A 72 -5.89 0.09 11.06
N LEU A 73 -5.48 -1.18 11.12
CA LEU A 73 -6.32 -2.33 11.45
C LEU A 73 -5.63 -3.25 12.46
N ILE A 74 -6.43 -3.97 13.24
CA ILE A 74 -5.99 -5.11 14.05
C ILE A 74 -6.73 -6.34 13.53
N LEU A 75 -5.98 -7.33 13.07
CA LEU A 75 -6.54 -8.58 12.55
C LEU A 75 -6.31 -9.69 13.55
N LYS A 76 -7.35 -10.47 13.85
CA LYS A 76 -7.24 -11.69 14.66
C LYS A 76 -7.64 -12.89 13.83
N LYS A 77 -6.79 -13.91 13.85
CA LYS A 77 -7.11 -15.24 13.33
C LYS A 77 -6.46 -16.29 14.22
N ASN A 78 -7.28 -17.16 14.80
CA ASN A 78 -6.84 -18.11 15.83
C ASN A 78 -6.12 -17.38 16.99
N HIS A 79 -4.87 -17.77 17.25
CA HIS A 79 -3.99 -17.23 18.29
C HIS A 79 -2.95 -16.23 17.76
N ILE A 80 -3.22 -15.67 16.57
CA ILE A 80 -2.35 -14.68 15.92
C ILE A 80 -3.09 -13.34 15.86
N ILE A 81 -2.39 -12.28 16.26
CA ILE A 81 -2.78 -10.88 16.08
C ILE A 81 -1.84 -10.25 15.06
N ILE A 82 -2.40 -9.58 14.06
CA ILE A 82 -1.63 -8.81 13.07
C ILE A 82 -2.01 -7.35 13.21
N LEU A 83 -1.03 -6.52 13.54
CA LEU A 83 -1.16 -5.07 13.58
C LEU A 83 -0.80 -4.55 12.18
N VAL A 84 -1.72 -3.84 11.54
CA VAL A 84 -1.62 -3.51 10.12
C VAL A 84 -1.56 -2.01 9.89
N GLN A 85 -0.58 -1.58 9.10
CA GLN A 85 -0.57 -0.26 8.48
C GLN A 85 -1.00 -0.38 7.01
N CYS A 86 -2.10 0.30 6.65
CA CYS A 86 -2.57 0.38 5.27
C CYS A 86 -1.90 1.55 4.55
N ARG A 87 -1.36 1.32 3.36
CA ARG A 87 -0.70 2.36 2.55
C ARG A 87 -1.19 2.30 1.11
N ASN A 88 -1.69 3.42 0.61
CA ASN A 88 -2.08 3.59 -0.79
C ASN A 88 -1.54 4.88 -1.42
N ASP A 89 -0.64 5.57 -0.72
CA ASP A 89 0.08 6.70 -1.27
C ASP A 89 1.27 6.23 -2.12
N ASN A 90 1.83 7.17 -2.88
CA ASN A 90 2.94 6.92 -3.79
C ASN A 90 4.32 7.13 -3.13
N ASN A 91 4.37 7.19 -1.79
CA ASN A 91 5.61 7.42 -1.07
C ASN A 91 6.26 6.08 -0.72
N ASN A 92 7.56 5.97 -1.01
CA ASN A 92 8.33 4.83 -0.54
C ASN A 92 8.36 4.80 1.00
N ILE A 93 8.32 3.60 1.55
CA ILE A 93 8.42 3.34 2.98
C ILE A 93 9.90 3.13 3.32
N GLY A 94 10.49 4.10 4.01
CA GLY A 94 11.85 4.02 4.54
C GLY A 94 11.90 3.35 5.91
N LEU A 95 13.12 3.17 6.43
CA LEU A 95 13.35 2.57 7.75
C LEU A 95 12.72 3.40 8.88
N ASP A 96 12.74 4.74 8.78
CA ASP A 96 12.12 5.62 9.77
C ASP A 96 10.62 5.35 9.89
N ASN A 97 9.92 5.16 8.76
CA ASN A 97 8.50 4.81 8.77
C ASN A 97 8.23 3.45 9.44
N LEU A 98 9.13 2.49 9.24
CA LEU A 98 9.07 1.17 9.88
C LEU A 98 9.25 1.29 11.39
N TYR A 99 10.22 2.08 11.84
CA TYR A 99 10.47 2.28 13.27
C TYR A 99 9.32 3.03 13.95
N ASP A 100 8.79 4.08 13.33
CA ASP A 100 7.60 4.77 13.82
C ASP A 100 6.42 3.81 13.99
N PHE A 101 6.19 2.93 13.01
CA PHE A 101 5.14 1.93 13.09
C PHE A 101 5.37 0.91 14.20
N LYS A 102 6.62 0.46 14.40
CA LYS A 102 6.98 -0.44 15.53
C LYS A 102 6.69 0.22 16.88
N VAL A 103 7.06 1.49 17.05
CA VAL A 103 6.81 2.24 18.30
C VAL A 103 5.32 2.34 18.58
N GLU A 104 4.51 2.74 17.60
CA GLU A 104 3.06 2.85 17.79
C GLU A 104 2.40 1.49 18.09
N ALA A 105 2.88 0.42 17.44
CA ALA A 105 2.43 -0.93 17.72
C ALA A 105 2.77 -1.40 19.15
N GLU A 106 3.97 -1.09 19.64
CA GLU A 106 4.39 -1.39 21.01
C GLU A 106 3.53 -0.63 22.03
N GLU A 107 3.28 0.66 21.81
CA GLU A 107 2.40 1.47 22.66
C GLU A 107 0.99 0.88 22.72
N PHE A 108 0.45 0.45 21.57
CA PHE A 108 -0.84 -0.22 21.50
C PHE A 108 -0.87 -1.50 22.35
N LEU A 109 0.14 -2.36 22.23
CA LEU A 109 0.22 -3.63 22.98
C LEU A 109 0.37 -3.41 24.49
N GLN A 110 1.12 -2.38 24.89
CA GLN A 110 1.24 -2.00 26.31
C GLN A 110 -0.11 -1.59 26.90
N GLN A 111 -0.95 -0.90 26.12
CA GLN A 111 -2.29 -0.49 26.53
C GLN A 111 -3.32 -1.64 26.47
N ASN A 112 -3.08 -2.66 25.65
CA ASN A 112 -4.01 -3.75 25.39
C ASN A 112 -3.46 -5.11 25.81
N LYS A 113 -3.34 -5.27 27.14
CA LYS A 113 -2.78 -6.47 27.80
C LYS A 113 -3.48 -7.79 27.47
N ILE A 114 -4.71 -7.72 26.93
CA ILE A 114 -5.45 -8.89 26.41
C ILE A 114 -4.67 -9.66 25.32
N PHE A 115 -3.69 -9.02 24.67
CA PHE A 115 -2.88 -9.63 23.62
C PHE A 115 -1.55 -10.23 24.10
N GLU A 116 -1.21 -10.16 25.39
CA GLU A 116 0.09 -10.63 25.91
C GLU A 116 0.39 -12.10 25.60
N ASN A 117 -0.65 -12.94 25.57
CA ASN A 117 -0.50 -14.37 25.29
C ASN A 117 -0.60 -14.69 23.79
N TYR A 118 -0.81 -13.73 22.90
CA TYR A 118 -0.96 -13.98 21.46
C TYR A 118 0.38 -13.90 20.73
N ILE A 119 0.49 -14.59 19.61
CA ILE A 119 1.56 -14.34 18.64
C ILE A 119 1.23 -13.04 17.91
N VAL A 120 2.05 -12.02 18.07
CA VAL A 120 1.84 -10.71 17.42
C VAL A 120 2.81 -10.54 16.26
N LYS A 121 2.28 -10.05 15.13
CA LYS A 121 3.04 -9.71 13.94
C LYS A 121 2.64 -8.33 13.42
N LEU A 122 3.59 -7.61 12.81
CA LEU A 122 3.32 -6.37 12.10
C LEU A 122 3.16 -6.64 10.60
N ARG A 123 2.31 -5.87 9.92
CA ARG A 123 2.14 -5.98 8.47
C ARG A 123 1.91 -4.65 7.80
N TYR A 124 2.65 -4.39 6.72
CA TYR A 124 2.26 -3.41 5.73
C TYR A 124 1.28 -4.00 4.73
N THR A 125 0.08 -3.43 4.60
CA THR A 125 -0.83 -3.79 3.50
C THR A 125 -0.88 -2.65 2.49
N MET A 126 -0.35 -2.87 1.29
CA MET A 126 -0.09 -1.81 0.31
C MET A 126 -0.83 -2.02 -1.01
N SER A 127 -1.22 -0.93 -1.68
CA SER A 127 -1.80 -1.01 -3.03
C SER A 127 -0.72 -1.26 -4.10
N SER A 128 0.52 -0.87 -3.82
CA SER A 128 1.70 -1.10 -4.67
C SER A 128 2.93 -1.34 -3.80
N LEU A 129 3.92 -2.07 -4.35
CA LEU A 129 5.18 -2.33 -3.65
C LEU A 129 6.06 -1.08 -3.69
N LEU A 130 6.03 -0.30 -2.60
CA LEU A 130 6.75 0.96 -2.44
C LEU A 130 7.59 0.90 -1.16
N LEU A 131 8.62 0.06 -1.18
CA LEU A 131 9.59 -0.08 -0.09
C LEU A 131 10.94 0.43 -0.57
N GLU A 132 11.65 1.18 0.27
CA GLU A 132 13.09 1.40 0.06
C GLU A 132 13.83 0.06 0.18
N GLU A 133 14.98 -0.06 -0.49
CA GLU A 133 15.79 -1.28 -0.51
C GLU A 133 16.16 -1.74 0.90
N SER A 134 16.60 -0.81 1.75
CA SER A 134 16.95 -1.06 3.15
C SER A 134 15.75 -1.58 3.96
N THR A 135 14.56 -1.01 3.76
CA THR A 135 13.32 -1.47 4.40
C THR A 135 12.94 -2.87 3.93
N TYR A 136 13.04 -3.12 2.62
CA TYR A 136 12.76 -4.44 2.06
C TYR A 136 13.71 -5.51 2.61
N GLU A 137 15.02 -5.21 2.67
CA GLU A 137 16.02 -6.10 3.26
C GLU A 137 15.74 -6.37 4.74
N TYR A 138 15.36 -5.34 5.50
CA TYR A 138 14.99 -5.51 6.91
C TYR A 138 13.80 -6.47 7.06
N ILE A 139 12.71 -6.25 6.32
CA ILE A 139 11.51 -7.11 6.40
C ILE A 139 11.86 -8.54 5.99
N LYS A 140 12.63 -8.71 4.92
CA LYS A 140 13.08 -10.02 4.43
C LYS A 140 13.91 -10.79 5.47
N ASN A 141 14.75 -10.08 6.22
CA ASN A 141 15.61 -10.68 7.26
C ASN A 141 14.88 -10.90 8.59
N ASN A 142 13.71 -10.29 8.80
CA ASN A 142 12.92 -10.38 10.05
C ASN A 142 11.45 -10.82 9.81
N PRO A 143 11.18 -11.92 9.08
CA PRO A 143 9.84 -12.27 8.62
C PRO A 143 8.89 -12.72 9.74
N SER A 144 9.42 -13.06 10.92
CA SER A 144 8.62 -13.38 12.11
C SER A 144 8.06 -12.13 12.78
N GLU A 145 8.74 -11.00 12.66
CA GLU A 145 8.33 -9.74 13.29
C GLU A 145 7.39 -8.94 12.39
N ILE A 146 7.76 -8.81 11.11
CA ILE A 146 7.07 -7.96 10.17
C ILE A 146 7.03 -8.59 8.79
N ASP A 147 5.94 -8.40 8.06
CA ASP A 147 5.84 -8.71 6.64
C ASP A 147 5.10 -7.61 5.87
N TYR A 148 4.87 -7.86 4.58
CA TYR A 148 4.01 -7.04 3.77
C TYR A 148 3.08 -7.89 2.90
N GLU A 149 1.98 -7.29 2.50
CA GLU A 149 1.00 -7.86 1.58
C GLU A 149 0.54 -6.78 0.59
N ILE A 150 0.38 -7.16 -0.68
CA ILE A 150 -0.11 -6.27 -1.72
C ILE A 150 -1.57 -6.61 -2.02
N ILE A 151 -2.49 -5.70 -1.70
CA ILE A 151 -3.92 -5.85 -1.98
C ILE A 151 -4.38 -4.68 -2.85
N LYS A 152 -4.79 -4.98 -4.08
CA LYS A 152 -5.22 -3.97 -5.06
C LYS A 152 -6.73 -3.93 -5.16
N ILE A 153 -7.31 -2.72 -5.21
CA ILE A 153 -8.70 -2.53 -5.63
C ILE A 153 -8.78 -2.94 -7.10
N LYS A 154 -9.47 -4.05 -7.38
CA LYS A 154 -9.82 -4.43 -8.74
C LYS A 154 -10.99 -3.56 -9.18
N LYS A 155 -10.77 -2.72 -10.19
CA LYS A 155 -11.83 -2.00 -10.90
C LYS A 155 -12.34 -2.85 -12.04
#